data_AF-A0A925RQ17-F1
#
_entry.id   AF-A0A925RQ17-F1
#
_cell.length_a   1.000
_cell.length_b   1.000
_cell.length_c   1.000
_cell.angle_alpha   90.00
_cell.angle_beta   90.00
_cell.angle_gamma   90.00
#
_symmetry.space_group_name_H-M   'P 1'
#
loop_
_entity.id
_entity.type
_entity.pdbx_description
1 polymer ?
#
loop_
_entity_poly.entity_id
_entity_poly.type
_entity_poly.pdbx_seq_one_letter_code
_entity_poly.pdbx_strand_id
1 'polypeptide(L)' 'FVFAGKSATRIKVLWFDRNGLCLLYKRLHRAVFELPAAASGAVSIHSNRCTDRT' A
#
# COMPACT_ATOMS: atom_id res chain seq x y z
N PHE A 1 3.35 -3.43 -2.08
CA PHE A 1 1.95 -3.88 -1.94
C PHE A 1 1.35 -3.34 -0.67
N VAL A 2 0.08 -2.90 -0.72
CA VAL A 2 -0.67 -2.42 0.45
C VAL A 2 -1.98 -3.19 0.55
N PHE A 3 -2.28 -3.73 1.72
CA PHE A 3 -3.52 -4.45 2.01
C PHE A 3 -4.22 -3.80 3.20
N ALA A 4 -5.47 -3.37 3.02
CA ALA A 4 -6.32 -2.97 4.14
C ALA A 4 -7.36 -4.05 4.43
N GLY A 5 -7.62 -4.29 5.72
CA GLY A 5 -8.72 -5.17 6.12
C GLY A 5 -10.09 -4.55 5.82
N LYS A 6 -11.14 -5.37 5.74
CA LYS A 6 -12.54 -4.94 5.47
C LYS A 6 -13.04 -3.80 6.38
N SER A 7 -12.62 -3.80 7.65
CA SER A 7 -12.98 -2.75 8.62
C SER A 7 -12.09 -1.51 8.55
N ALA A 8 -11.09 -1.46 7.66
CA ALA A 8 -10.16 -0.35 7.48
C ALA A 8 -9.42 0.14 8.76
N THR A 9 -9.35 -0.72 9.79
CA THR A 9 -8.62 -0.49 11.05
C THR A 9 -7.23 -1.12 11.08
N ARG A 10 -6.86 -1.89 10.06
CA ARG A 10 -5.61 -2.63 9.98
C ARG A 10 -5.05 -2.54 8.57
N ILE A 11 -3.77 -2.20 8.47
CA ILE A 11 -3.05 -2.09 7.20
C ILE A 11 -1.77 -2.93 7.25
N LYS A 12 -1.49 -3.61 6.15
CA LYS A 12 -0.24 -4.32 5.88
C LYS A 12 0.45 -3.65 4.68
N VAL A 13 1.69 -3.22 4.85
CA VAL A 13 2.54 -2.71 3.76
C VAL A 13 3.70 -3.68 3.58
N LEU A 14 3.84 -4.20 2.37
CA LEU A 14 4.92 -5.11 1.98
C LEU A 14 5.74 -4.47 0.87
N TRP A 15 7.06 -4.44 1.04
CA TRP A 15 7.99 -3.99 0.01
C TRP A 15 9.32 -4.72 0.17
N PHE A 16 10.02 -4.93 -0.95
CA PHE A 16 11.40 -5.38 -0.92
C PHE A 16 12.31 -4.16 -0.75
N ASP A 17 13.22 -4.23 0.21
CA ASP A 17 14.37 -3.34 0.34
C ASP A 17 15.64 -4.08 -0.13
N ARG A 18 16.78 -3.40 -0.16
CA ARG A 18 18.06 -3.93 -0.67
C ARG A 18 18.46 -5.29 -0.10
N ASN A 19 18.09 -5.56 1.15
CA ASN A 19 18.53 -6.75 1.89
C ASN A 19 17.40 -7.75 2.16
N GLY A 20 16.18 -7.51 1.69
CA GLY A 20 15.08 -8.46 1.90
C GLY A 20 13.68 -7.86 1.88
N LEU A 21 12.71 -8.66 2.33
CA LEU A 21 11.31 -8.27 2.40
C LEU A 21 11.00 -7.56 3.72
N CYS A 22 10.48 -6.33 3.63
CA CYS A 22 9.98 -5.57 4.76
C CYS A 22 8.45 -5.68 4.85
N LEU A 23 7.95 -5.87 6.08
CA LEU A 23 6.53 -5.89 6.42
C LEU A 23 6.24 -4.87 7.53
N LEU A 24 5.41 -3.88 7.22
CA LEU A 24 4.83 -2.99 8.23
C LEU A 24 3.39 -3.41 8.51
N TYR A 25 3.09 -3.64 9.79
CA TYR A 25 1.74 -3.93 10.27
C TYR A 25 1.28 -2.84 11.23
N LYS A 26 0.23 -2.09 10.87
CA LYS A 26 -0.29 -0.99 11.71
C LYS A 26 -1.78 -1.16 12.00
N ARG A 27 -2.13 -0.99 13.28
CA ARG A 27 -3.52 -0.86 13.76
C ARG A 27 -3.86 0.61 13.89
N LEU A 28 -4.96 1.03 13.26
CA LEU A 28 -5.49 2.37 13.36
C LEU A 28 -6.63 2.36 14.38
N HIS A 29 -6.47 3.16 15.44
CA HIS A 29 -7.50 3.35 16.45
C HIS A 29 -8.22 4.66 16.10
N ARG A 30 -9.53 4.60 15.86
CA ARG A 30 -10.43 5.73 15.58
C ARG A 30 -10.37 6.38 14.18
N ALA A 31 -9.25 6.29 13.46
CA ALA A 31 -9.19 6.68 12.05
C ALA A 31 -9.44 5.48 11.15
N VAL A 32 -10.54 5.51 10.38
CA VAL A 32 -10.77 4.55 9.30
C VAL A 32 -9.92 5.01 8.13
N PHE A 33 -9.02 4.16 7.65
CA PHE A 33 -8.29 4.49 6.43
C PHE A 33 -9.21 4.29 5.22
N GLU A 34 -9.63 5.38 4.60
CA GLU A 34 -10.40 5.32 3.37
C GLU A 34 -9.48 4.95 2.21
N LEU A 35 -9.59 3.70 1.77
CA LEU A 35 -9.02 3.31 0.48
C LEU A 35 -9.85 3.93 -0.64
N PRO A 36 -9.22 4.47 -1.70
CA PRO A 36 -9.94 4.81 -2.91
C PRO A 36 -10.66 3.57 -3.44
N ALA A 37 -11.92 3.74 -3.86
CA ALA A 37 -12.74 2.66 -4.36
C ALA A 37 -12.08 2.03 -5.60
N ALA A 38 -11.67 0.78 -5.46
CA ALA A 38 -11.15 -0.01 -6.58
C ALA A 38 -12.34 -0.59 -7.36
N ALA A 39 -12.41 -0.33 -8.67
CA ALA A 39 -13.49 -0.86 -9.52
C ALA A 39 -13.58 -2.41 -9.48
N SER A 40 -12.48 -3.12 -9.21
CA SER A 40 -12.46 -4.58 -9.07
C SER A 40 -11.62 -5.09 -7.88
N GLY A 41 -11.58 -4.35 -6.77
CA GLY A 41 -10.96 -4.81 -5.51
C GLY A 41 -9.43 -4.68 -5.39
N ALA A 42 -8.72 -4.30 -6.46
CA ALA A 42 -7.31 -3.92 -6.41
C ALA A 42 -7.02 -2.78 -7.39
N VAL A 43 -6.09 -1.89 -7.04
CA VAL A 43 -5.56 -0.85 -7.93
C VAL A 43 -4.05 -1.04 -7.99
N SER A 44 -3.51 -1.29 -9.18
CA SER A 44 -2.07 -1.25 -9.44
C SER A 44 -1.70 0.11 -10.02
N ILE A 45 -0.88 0.86 -9.30
CA ILE A 45 -0.28 2.09 -9.83
C ILE A 45 1.15 1.74 -10.23
N HIS A 46 1.45 1.83 -11.52
CA HIS A 46 2.81 1.75 -12.02
C HIS A 46 3.33 3.17 -12.17
N SER A 47 4.31 3.56 -11.35
CA SER A 47 5.05 4.79 -11.58
C SER A 47 5.99 4.53 -12.75
N ASN A 48 5.62 5.02 -13.94
CA ASN A 48 6.50 5.06 -15.08
C ASN A 48 7.75 5.83 -14.64
N ARG A 49 8.94 5.22 -14.78
CA ARG A 49 10.20 5.93 -14.51
C ARG A 49 10.19 7.22 -15.30
N CYS A 50 10.19 8.35 -14.61
CA CYS A 50 10.71 9.57 -15.20
C CYS A 50 12.21 9.31 -15.37
N THR A 51 12.62 8.93 -16.58
CA THR A 51 14.01 9.01 -16.99
C THR A 51 14.32 10.49 -17.17
N ASP A 52 14.70 11.15 -16.09
CA ASP A 52 15.41 12.42 -16.23
C ASP A 52 16.84 12.07 -16.66
N ARG A 53 17.09 12.22 -17.96
CA ARG A 53 18.43 12.20 -18.53
C ARG A 53 18.97 13.62 -18.40
N THR A 54 19.92 13.81 -17.50
CA THR A 54 20.95 14.85 -17.61
C THR A 54 22.30 14.18 -17.62
#